data_AF-A0A0N4UYZ9-F1
#
_entry.id   AF-A0A0N4UYZ9-F1
#
_cell.length_a   1.000
_cell.length_b   1.000
_cell.length_c   1.000
_cell.angle_alpha   90.00
_cell.angle_beta   90.00
_cell.angle_gamma   90.00
#
_symmetry.space_group_name_H-M   'P 1'
#
loop_
_entity.id
_entity.type
_entity.pdbx_description
1 polymer ?
#
loop_
_entity_poly.entity_id
_entity_poly.type
_entity_poly.pdbx_seq_one_letter_code
_entity_poly.pdbx_strand_id
1 'polypeptide(L)'
;MMKIVALVCMLAVVVASEEVDIRPTPVFLVGASNGIKKAFYDIISKDWTSEQKGKAIDDFVAKLDSKFQAAYAKFKQDIAVIKAKYGQSVDDQVNT
;
A
#
# COMPACT_ATOMS: atom_id res chain seq x y z
N MET A 1 14.70 8.57 37.89
CA MET A 1 14.97 8.56 36.43
C MET A 1 15.08 7.11 36.00
N MET A 2 14.13 6.60 35.21
CA MET A 2 14.22 5.27 34.65
C MET A 2 13.52 5.31 33.29
N LYS A 3 14.31 5.25 32.21
CA LYS A 3 13.85 5.06 30.84
C LYS A 3 14.62 3.88 30.29
N ILE A 4 14.04 2.70 30.40
CA ILE A 4 14.43 1.54 29.61
C ILE A 4 13.18 1.14 28.85
N VAL A 5 13.03 1.72 27.67
CA VAL A 5 12.08 1.26 26.65
C VAL A 5 12.90 0.37 25.72
N ALA A 6 13.07 -0.89 26.11
CA ALA A 6 13.41 -1.97 25.19
C ALA A 6 12.07 -2.60 24.81
N LEU A 7 11.50 -2.24 23.67
CA LEU A 7 11.73 -2.95 22.41
C LEU A 7 11.59 -4.48 22.61
N VAL A 8 10.44 -4.92 23.12
CA VAL A 8 10.04 -6.32 23.05
C VAL A 8 9.12 -6.47 21.86
N CYS A 9 9.69 -7.07 20.80
CA CYS A 9 9.04 -7.59 19.61
C CYS A 9 7.97 -8.63 19.96
N MET A 10 6.84 -8.20 20.53
CA MET A 10 5.66 -9.05 20.63
C MET A 10 4.87 -8.98 19.33
N LEU A 11 5.14 -9.97 18.48
CA LEU A 11 4.11 -10.62 17.67
C LEU A 11 2.85 -10.83 18.53
N ALA A 12 1.94 -9.86 18.49
CA ALA A 12 0.55 -10.08 18.85
C ALA A 12 -0.21 -10.22 17.53
N VAL A 13 -0.19 -11.46 17.02
CA VAL A 13 -1.24 -11.95 16.13
C VAL A 13 -2.55 -11.77 16.90
N VAL A 14 -3.31 -10.75 16.55
CA VAL A 14 -4.68 -10.58 17.04
C VAL A 14 -5.63 -10.65 15.84
N VAL A 15 -6.05 -11.89 15.60
CA VAL A 15 -7.41 -12.36 15.30
C VAL A 15 -8.38 -11.37 14.64
N ALA A 16 -8.83 -11.77 13.44
CA ALA A 16 -10.12 -11.50 12.79
C ALA A 16 -10.87 -10.20 13.17
N SER A 17 -10.94 -9.27 12.21
CA SER A 17 -12.17 -8.51 11.98
C SER A 17 -12.36 -8.26 10.49
N GLU A 18 -13.48 -8.74 9.99
CA GLU A 18 -13.99 -8.58 8.63
C GLU A 18 -14.48 -7.14 8.39
N GLU A 19 -13.63 -6.12 8.51
CA GLU A 19 -14.05 -4.76 8.15
C GLU A 19 -13.06 -4.12 7.19
N VAL A 20 -13.34 -4.35 5.92
CA VAL A 20 -12.79 -3.61 4.78
C VAL A 20 -13.04 -2.10 4.90
N ASP A 21 -14.01 -1.68 5.71
CA ASP A 21 -14.58 -0.32 5.73
C ASP A 21 -13.69 0.79 6.32
N ILE A 22 -12.60 0.48 7.03
CA ILE A 22 -11.76 1.51 7.68
C ILE A 22 -10.50 1.84 6.84
N ARG A 23 -10.20 1.07 5.78
CA ARG A 23 -8.98 1.30 4.99
C ARG A 23 -9.15 2.45 3.99
N PRO A 24 -8.21 3.42 3.94
CA PRO A 24 -8.29 4.52 2.99
C PRO A 24 -8.21 3.98 1.56
N THR A 25 -9.21 4.36 0.75
CA THR A 25 -9.28 3.96 -0.65
C THR A 25 -8.14 4.63 -1.43
N PRO A 26 -7.30 3.86 -2.14
CA PRO A 26 -6.26 4.47 -2.96
C PRO A 26 -6.90 5.30 -4.08
N VAL A 27 -6.26 6.43 -4.42
CA VAL A 27 -6.80 7.40 -5.40
C VAL A 27 -7.23 6.76 -6.72
N PHE A 28 -6.50 5.76 -7.20
CA PHE A 28 -6.83 5.09 -8.46
C PHE A 28 -8.07 4.18 -8.39
N LEU A 29 -8.61 3.89 -7.20
CA LEU A 29 -9.84 3.11 -6.98
C LEU A 29 -11.02 3.95 -6.48
N VAL A 30 -10.92 5.28 -6.56
CA VAL A 30 -12.04 6.17 -6.21
C VAL A 30 -13.22 5.89 -7.15
N GLY A 31 -14.39 5.63 -6.57
CA GLY A 31 -15.59 5.24 -7.30
C GLY A 31 -15.62 3.78 -7.78
N ALA A 32 -14.63 2.96 -7.43
CA ALA A 32 -14.70 1.52 -7.65
C ALA A 32 -15.74 0.87 -6.72
N SER A 33 -16.28 -0.28 -7.14
CA SER A 33 -17.19 -1.07 -6.30
C SER A 33 -16.47 -1.61 -5.05
N ASN A 34 -17.25 -1.93 -4.01
CA ASN A 34 -16.69 -2.52 -2.79
C ASN A 34 -15.97 -3.86 -3.05
N GLY A 35 -16.43 -4.63 -4.05
CA GLY A 35 -15.75 -5.86 -4.48
C GLY A 35 -14.35 -5.61 -5.05
N ILE A 36 -14.19 -4.58 -5.89
CA ILE A 36 -12.87 -4.19 -6.45
C ILE A 36 -11.95 -3.70 -5.33
N LYS A 37 -12.46 -2.86 -4.42
CA LYS A 37 -11.68 -2.38 -3.26
C LYS A 37 -11.24 -3.55 -2.37
N LYS A 38 -12.15 -4.47 -2.05
CA LYS A 38 -11.84 -5.67 -1.27
C LYS A 38 -10.76 -6.52 -1.94
N ALA A 39 -10.87 -6.78 -3.24
CA ALA A 39 -9.86 -7.56 -3.97
C ALA A 39 -8.46 -6.91 -3.89
N PHE A 40 -8.38 -5.59 -4.04
CA PHE A 40 -7.13 -4.86 -3.84
C PHE A 40 -6.60 -5.00 -2.41
N TYR A 41 -7.47 -4.84 -1.41
CA TYR A 41 -7.11 -4.95 -0.01
C TYR A 41 -6.65 -6.35 0.39
N ASP A 42 -7.25 -7.38 -0.20
CA ASP A 42 -6.83 -8.76 -0.03
C ASP A 42 -5.39 -8.93 -0.54
N ILE A 43 -5.03 -8.34 -1.69
CA ILE A 43 -3.64 -8.36 -2.21
C ILE A 43 -2.66 -7.70 -1.25
N ILE A 44 -2.93 -6.47 -0.79
CA ILE A 44 -1.97 -5.74 0.05
C ILE A 44 -1.86 -6.30 1.47
N SER A 45 -2.86 -7.04 1.93
CA SER A 45 -2.86 -7.70 3.24
C SER A 45 -2.00 -8.97 3.30
N LYS A 46 -1.60 -9.53 2.16
CA LYS A 46 -0.77 -10.74 2.13
C LYS A 46 0.63 -10.47 2.67
N ASP A 47 1.22 -11.48 3.29
CA ASP A 47 2.62 -11.44 3.69
C ASP A 47 3.53 -11.73 2.49
N TRP A 48 3.62 -10.73 1.61
CA TRP A 48 4.36 -10.76 0.34
C TRP A 48 5.34 -9.60 0.28
N THR A 49 6.42 -9.78 -0.49
CA THR A 49 7.36 -8.68 -0.75
C THR A 49 6.68 -7.56 -1.52
N SER A 50 7.25 -6.34 -1.43
CA SER A 50 6.76 -5.18 -2.18
C SER A 50 6.69 -5.44 -3.68
N GLU A 51 7.65 -6.20 -4.23
CA GLU A 51 7.69 -6.58 -5.65
C GLU A 51 6.56 -7.55 -6.01
N GLN A 52 6.33 -8.58 -5.18
CA GLN A 52 5.23 -9.53 -5.37
C GLN A 52 3.87 -8.83 -5.31
N LYS A 53 3.67 -7.92 -4.36
CA LYS A 53 2.46 -7.11 -4.26
C LYS A 53 2.29 -6.20 -5.47
N GLY A 54 3.37 -5.52 -5.88
CA GLY A 54 3.38 -4.66 -7.07
C GLY A 54 2.91 -5.40 -8.31
N LYS A 55 3.48 -6.59 -8.56
CA LYS A 55 3.06 -7.45 -9.68
C LYS A 55 1.60 -7.88 -9.57
N ALA A 56 1.14 -8.29 -8.39
CA ALA A 56 -0.24 -8.70 -8.20
C ALA A 56 -1.25 -7.56 -8.39
N ILE A 57 -0.88 -6.33 -7.99
CA ILE A 57 -1.69 -5.13 -8.23
C ILE A 57 -1.70 -4.79 -9.73
N ASP A 58 -0.56 -4.85 -10.41
CA ASP A 58 -0.48 -4.64 -11.86
C ASP A 58 -1.39 -5.64 -12.61
N ASP A 59 -1.29 -6.94 -12.28
CA ASP A 59 -2.09 -8.01 -12.88
C ASP A 59 -3.60 -7.87 -12.55
N PHE A 60 -3.93 -7.32 -11.38
CA PHE A 60 -5.30 -7.02 -10.96
C PHE A 60 -5.88 -5.84 -11.76
N VAL A 61 -5.16 -4.72 -11.83
CA VAL A 61 -5.63 -3.51 -12.51
C VAL A 61 -5.78 -3.74 -14.01
N ALA A 62 -4.94 -4.58 -14.63
CA ALA A 62 -5.06 -4.96 -16.04
C ALA A 62 -6.41 -5.61 -16.40
N LYS A 63 -7.15 -6.15 -15.41
CA LYS A 63 -8.47 -6.76 -15.58
C LYS A 63 -9.63 -5.80 -15.33
N LEU A 64 -9.35 -4.58 -14.87
CA LEU A 64 -10.36 -3.54 -14.59
C LEU A 64 -10.62 -2.69 -15.83
N ASP A 65 -11.66 -1.85 -15.77
CA ASP A 65 -11.98 -0.90 -16.83
C ASP A 65 -10.84 0.09 -17.10
N SER A 66 -10.80 0.60 -18.34
CA SER A 66 -9.77 1.53 -18.83
C SER A 66 -9.60 2.78 -17.95
N LYS A 67 -10.69 3.24 -17.31
CA LYS A 67 -10.65 4.34 -16.34
C LYS A 67 -9.69 4.05 -15.17
N PHE A 68 -9.77 2.85 -14.59
CA PHE A 68 -8.93 2.47 -13.44
C PHE A 68 -7.49 2.20 -13.87
N GLN A 69 -7.31 1.62 -15.06
CA GLN A 69 -5.97 1.44 -15.66
C GLN A 69 -5.26 2.78 -15.85
N ALA A 70 -5.95 3.78 -16.43
CA ALA A 70 -5.41 5.12 -16.64
C ALA A 70 -5.11 5.83 -15.31
N ALA A 71 -6.03 5.75 -14.34
CA ALA A 71 -5.83 6.34 -13.01
C ALA A 71 -4.64 5.70 -12.27
N TYR A 72 -4.44 4.39 -12.42
CA TYR A 72 -3.30 3.68 -11.83
C TYR A 72 -1.97 4.02 -12.50
N ALA A 73 -1.95 4.16 -13.84
CA ALA A 73 -0.78 4.63 -14.56
C ALA A 73 -0.35 6.03 -14.09
N LYS A 74 -1.32 6.95 -13.94
CA LYS A 74 -1.07 8.28 -13.39
C LYS A 74 -0.57 8.21 -11.94
N PHE A 75 -1.17 7.37 -11.11
CA PHE A 75 -0.72 7.16 -9.73
C PHE A 75 0.74 6.70 -9.67
N LYS A 76 1.17 5.77 -10.54
CA LYS A 76 2.58 5.34 -10.62
C LYS A 76 3.52 6.48 -11.00
N GLN A 77 3.11 7.33 -11.95
CA GLN A 77 3.89 8.52 -12.33
C GLN A 77 4.01 9.51 -11.17
N ASP A 78 2.91 9.81 -10.49
CA ASP A 78 2.89 10.77 -9.37
C ASP A 78 3.79 10.26 -8.21
N ILE A 79 3.77 8.96 -7.91
CA ILE A 79 4.68 8.34 -6.93
C ILE A 79 6.14 8.42 -7.39
N ALA A 80 6.44 8.19 -8.66
CA ALA A 80 7.79 8.30 -9.18
C ALA A 80 8.33 9.74 -9.06
N VAL A 81 7.51 10.74 -9.35
CA VAL A 81 7.85 12.17 -9.18
C VAL A 81 8.11 12.49 -7.72
N ILE A 82 7.26 12.01 -6.80
CA ILE A 82 7.45 12.20 -5.36
C ILE A 82 8.75 11.54 -4.89
N LYS A 83 9.03 10.30 -5.32
CA LYS A 83 10.29 9.61 -5.00
C LYS A 83 11.50 10.34 -5.55
N ALA A 84 11.45 10.85 -6.78
CA ALA A 84 12.56 11.62 -7.33
C ALA A 84 12.79 12.94 -6.57
N LYS A 85 11.71 13.58 -6.11
CA LYS A 85 11.77 14.88 -5.42
C LYS A 85 12.14 14.77 -3.94
N TYR A 86 11.73 13.70 -3.26
CA TYR A 86 11.85 13.56 -1.81
C TYR A 86 12.61 12.29 -1.37
N GLY A 87 12.90 11.36 -2.28
CA GLY A 87 13.59 10.10 -1.98
C GLY A 87 15.02 10.32 -1.48
N GLN A 88 15.76 11.28 -2.06
CA GLN A 88 17.09 11.65 -1.55
C GLN A 88 17.04 12.14 -0.09
N SER A 89 16.04 12.95 0.28
CA SER A 89 15.91 13.47 1.65
C SER A 89 15.60 12.40 2.69
N VAL A 90 15.02 11.25 2.31
CA VAL A 90 14.72 10.15 3.24
C VAL A 90 15.94 9.24 3.39
N ASP A 91 16.62 8.91 2.29
CA ASP A 91 17.85 8.12 2.34
C ASP A 91 18.97 8.86 3.09
N ASP A 92 19.06 10.19 2.95
CA ASP A 92 20.01 11.03 3.71
C ASP A 92 19.69 11.07 5.21
N GLN A 93 18.41 10.93 5.62
CA GLN A 93 17.98 10.93 7.03
C GLN A 93 18.10 9.56 7.72
N VAL A 94 18.19 8.47 6.96
CA VAL A 94 18.34 7.11 7.50
C VAL A 94 19.81 6.67 7.51
N ASN A 95 20.66 7.29 6.68
CA ASN A 95 22.10 7.01 6.59
C ASN A 95 22.99 8.06 7.32
N THR A 96 22.42 8.98 8.11
CA THR A 96 23.15 9.84 9.06
C THR A 96 23.04 9.31 10.48
#